data_AF-A0AAD1AZZ0-F1
#
_entry.id   AF-A0AAD1AZZ0-F1
#
_cell.length_a   1.000
_cell.length_b   1.000
_cell.length_c   1.000
_cell.angle_alpha   90.00
_cell.angle_beta   90.00
_cell.angle_gamma   90.00
#
_symmetry.space_group_name_H-M   'P 1'
#
loop_
_entity.id
_entity.type
_entity.pdbx_description
1 polymer ?
#
loop_
_entity_poly.entity_id
_entity_poly.type
_entity_poly.pdbx_seq_one_letter_code
_entity_poly.pdbx_strand_id
1 'polypeptide(L)'
;MVNFMLALLCALLALWLVFKAGRWERRRKVMGRLHNHGGDETESQDLVALGLSSRLISSALMREDYNEVYEALKLTGKEPEKIPTLYLAFCWVLPIALALLGILLKGPFIALFLGVVGFIGSRRYFRSVAKVACHRQNQEAIEFAQLLSMLLEAGLSIERAFRVAAVQSRPMIPGLVHRLDRFNRLMESGAERGVALDEIGEGKQIPVLHSLTRLLKQGGALGGAISESIEQLILEAQDVEKSRIKEEVNRVGAKMTVAMMIFMMPALFIIVGGPAGVNIVQAITR
;
A
#
# COMPACT_ATOMS: atom_id res chain seq x y z
N MET A 1 -27.76 10.23 -30.57
CA MET A 1 -26.83 9.07 -30.71
C MET A 1 -25.37 9.49 -30.90
N VAL A 2 -25.07 10.53 -31.67
CA VAL A 2 -23.67 11.00 -31.91
C VAL A 2 -22.93 11.44 -30.63
N ASN A 3 -23.59 12.16 -29.71
CA ASN A 3 -22.98 12.56 -28.42
C ASN A 3 -22.60 11.38 -27.51
N PHE A 4 -23.36 10.28 -27.56
CA PHE A 4 -23.07 9.08 -26.78
C PHE A 4 -21.84 8.35 -27.31
N MET A 5 -21.71 8.24 -28.64
CA MET A 5 -20.55 7.62 -29.29
C MET A 5 -19.27 8.45 -29.08
N LEU A 6 -19.33 9.77 -29.19
CA LEU A 6 -18.18 10.65 -28.97
C LEU A 6 -17.67 10.57 -27.53
N ALA A 7 -18.59 10.50 -26.56
CA ALA A 7 -18.25 10.41 -25.14
C ALA A 7 -17.73 9.03 -24.74
N LEU A 8 -18.24 7.95 -25.33
CA LEU A 8 -17.71 6.61 -25.14
C LEU A 8 -16.29 6.51 -25.71
N LEU A 9 -16.01 7.23 -26.81
CA LEU A 9 -14.68 7.35 -27.41
C LEU A 9 -13.73 8.20 -26.54
N CYS A 10 -14.19 9.33 -25.97
CA CYS A 10 -13.41 10.13 -25.03
C CYS A 10 -13.14 9.40 -23.71
N ALA A 11 -14.10 8.64 -23.19
CA ALA A 11 -13.95 7.84 -21.98
C ALA A 11 -13.04 6.64 -22.21
N LEU A 12 -13.16 5.96 -23.37
CA LEU A 12 -12.22 4.93 -23.78
C LEU A 12 -10.82 5.52 -24.02
N LEU A 13 -10.68 6.73 -24.56
CA LEU A 13 -9.39 7.42 -24.71
C LEU A 13 -8.77 7.78 -23.36
N ALA A 14 -9.56 8.31 -22.42
CA ALA A 14 -9.08 8.62 -21.07
C ALA A 14 -8.68 7.34 -20.31
N LEU A 15 -9.50 6.29 -20.39
CA LEU A 15 -9.23 4.99 -19.76
C LEU A 15 -8.03 4.30 -20.43
N TRP A 16 -7.90 4.41 -21.76
CA TRP A 16 -6.76 3.92 -22.52
C TRP A 16 -5.48 4.69 -22.22
N LEU A 17 -5.53 6.01 -22.05
CA LEU A 17 -4.38 6.84 -21.64
C LEU A 17 -3.93 6.48 -20.22
N VAL A 18 -4.85 6.26 -19.29
CA VAL A 18 -4.53 5.81 -17.92
C VAL A 18 -3.91 4.40 -17.93
N PHE A 19 -4.47 3.46 -18.71
CA PHE A 19 -3.93 2.11 -18.83
C PHE A 19 -2.58 2.08 -19.57
N LYS A 20 -2.40 2.96 -20.55
CA LYS A 20 -1.17 3.09 -21.33
C LYS A 20 -0.07 3.80 -20.53
N ALA A 21 -0.40 4.81 -19.73
CA ALA A 21 0.53 5.45 -18.79
C ALA A 21 1.08 4.44 -17.77
N GLY A 22 0.21 3.61 -17.18
CA GLY A 22 0.61 2.54 -16.26
C GLY A 22 1.43 1.41 -16.91
N ARG A 23 1.22 1.12 -18.22
CA ARG A 23 2.04 0.15 -18.98
C ARG A 23 3.35 0.75 -19.50
N TRP A 24 3.39 2.04 -19.81
CA TRP A 24 4.60 2.75 -20.25
C TRP A 24 5.59 2.93 -19.12
N GLU A 25 5.14 3.06 -17.87
CA GLU A 25 6.01 3.07 -16.70
C GLU A 25 6.64 1.69 -16.43
N ARG A 26 5.91 0.59 -16.68
CA ARG A 26 6.48 -0.78 -16.59
C ARG A 26 7.43 -1.09 -17.74
N ARG A 27 7.15 -0.64 -18.97
CA ARG A 27 8.06 -0.82 -20.12
C ARG A 27 9.34 0.02 -20.01
N ARG A 28 9.25 1.22 -19.42
CA ARG A 28 10.42 2.09 -19.16
C ARG A 28 11.41 1.50 -18.13
N LYS A 29 10.96 0.67 -17.18
CA LYS A 29 11.86 -0.03 -16.23
C LYS A 29 12.72 -1.12 -16.87
N VAL A 30 12.27 -1.71 -17.99
CA VAL A 30 13.03 -2.73 -18.73
C VAL A 30 13.98 -2.07 -19.71
N MET A 31 13.59 -0.94 -20.32
CA MET A 31 14.44 -0.19 -21.26
C MET A 31 15.44 0.75 -20.58
N GLY A 32 15.16 1.22 -19.35
CA GLY A 32 16.04 2.11 -18.59
C GLY A 32 17.35 1.48 -18.11
N ARG A 33 17.52 0.16 -18.24
CA ARG A 33 18.81 -0.50 -18.01
C ARG A 33 19.74 -0.46 -19.23
N LEU A 34 19.24 -0.03 -20.39
CA LEU A 34 19.99 -0.04 -21.66
C LEU A 34 20.29 1.35 -22.24
N HIS A 35 19.75 2.43 -21.66
CA HIS A 35 19.95 3.78 -22.20
C HIS A 35 20.53 4.71 -21.13
N ASN A 36 21.78 4.47 -20.77
CA ASN A 36 22.62 5.47 -20.14
C ASN A 36 23.15 6.40 -21.26
N HIS A 37 22.33 7.38 -21.68
CA HIS A 37 22.71 8.68 -22.29
C HIS A 37 21.49 9.25 -23.06
N GLY A 38 20.92 10.36 -22.59
CA GLY A 38 19.88 11.07 -23.34
C GLY A 38 18.90 11.84 -22.44
N GLY A 39 19.43 12.76 -21.63
CA GLY A 39 18.62 13.82 -21.04
C GLY A 39 18.39 14.89 -22.09
N ASP A 40 17.12 15.19 -22.39
CA ASP A 40 16.66 16.55 -22.77
C ASP A 40 15.14 16.62 -22.97
N GLU A 41 14.45 15.51 -23.29
CA GLU A 41 12.98 15.57 -23.50
C GLU A 41 12.15 15.37 -22.22
N THR A 42 12.75 14.88 -21.13
CA THR A 42 12.03 14.58 -19.87
C THR A 42 11.85 15.82 -18.98
N GLU A 43 12.79 16.78 -19.06
CA GLU A 43 12.83 17.94 -18.15
C GLU A 43 11.71 18.96 -18.42
N SER A 44 11.30 19.13 -19.69
CA SER A 44 10.27 20.11 -20.09
C SER A 44 8.84 19.70 -19.69
N GLN A 45 8.52 18.39 -19.70
CA GLN A 45 7.19 17.91 -19.28
C GLN A 45 7.03 17.89 -17.77
N ASP A 46 8.09 17.55 -17.04
CA ASP A 46 8.10 17.58 -15.57
C ASP A 46 8.02 19.03 -15.04
N LEU A 47 8.69 20.01 -15.69
CA LEU A 47 8.61 21.44 -15.31
C LEU A 47 7.21 22.05 -15.45
N VAL A 48 6.49 21.77 -16.54
CA VAL A 48 5.12 22.29 -16.75
C VAL A 48 4.12 21.61 -15.80
N ALA A 49 4.29 20.30 -15.54
CA ALA A 49 3.47 19.56 -14.58
C ALA A 49 3.74 19.98 -13.12
N LEU A 50 5.00 20.27 -12.76
CA LEU A 50 5.41 20.83 -11.45
C LEU A 50 4.88 22.27 -11.26
N GLY A 51 4.84 23.07 -12.33
CA GLY A 51 4.29 24.44 -12.31
C GLY A 51 2.77 24.51 -12.12
N LEU A 52 2.01 23.59 -12.73
CA LEU A 52 0.54 23.54 -12.58
C LEU A 52 0.12 22.90 -11.25
N SER A 53 0.84 21.87 -10.81
CA SER A 53 0.56 21.18 -9.53
C SER A 53 0.81 22.08 -8.32
N SER A 54 1.90 22.85 -8.31
CA SER A 54 2.21 23.78 -7.21
C SER A 54 1.14 24.86 -6.98
N ARG A 55 0.47 25.33 -8.04
CA ARG A 55 -0.65 26.28 -7.92
C ARG A 55 -1.95 25.63 -7.43
N LEU A 56 -2.24 24.39 -7.83
CA LEU A 56 -3.44 23.66 -7.40
C LEU A 56 -3.35 23.10 -5.96
N ILE A 57 -2.14 22.71 -5.52
CA ILE A 57 -1.85 22.23 -4.15
C ILE A 57 -1.99 23.35 -3.09
N SER A 58 -2.03 24.62 -3.51
CA SER A 58 -2.14 25.77 -2.60
C SER A 58 -3.55 26.00 -1.99
N SER A 59 -4.58 25.32 -2.49
CA SER A 59 -5.92 25.40 -1.90
C SER A 59 -6.00 24.59 -0.59
N ALA A 60 -6.47 25.21 0.49
CA ALA A 60 -6.41 24.66 1.85
C ALA A 60 -7.03 23.25 2.00
N LEU A 61 -8.06 22.93 1.21
CA LEU A 61 -8.73 21.63 1.20
C LEU A 61 -7.91 20.54 0.46
N MET A 62 -7.08 20.92 -0.52
CA MET A 62 -6.26 19.99 -1.30
C MET A 62 -4.95 19.60 -0.60
N ARG A 63 -4.46 20.43 0.33
CA ARG A 63 -3.22 20.19 1.05
C ARG A 63 -3.36 19.02 2.03
N GLU A 64 -4.53 18.85 2.64
CA GLU A 64 -4.81 17.77 3.59
C GLU A 64 -4.90 16.40 2.89
N ASP A 65 -5.66 16.30 1.79
CA ASP A 65 -5.75 15.06 0.98
C ASP A 65 -4.43 14.72 0.28
N TYR A 66 -3.67 15.73 -0.19
CA TYR A 66 -2.34 15.53 -0.77
C TYR A 66 -1.37 14.98 0.27
N ASN A 67 -1.33 15.54 1.49
CA ASN A 67 -0.43 15.09 2.53
C ASN A 67 -0.71 13.64 2.95
N GLU A 68 -1.98 13.26 3.11
CA GLU A 68 -2.34 11.88 3.48
C GLU A 68 -1.88 10.86 2.41
N VAL A 69 -2.07 11.20 1.14
CA VAL A 69 -1.75 10.30 0.02
C VAL A 69 -0.24 10.34 -0.30
N TYR A 70 0.39 11.49 -0.15
CA TYR A 70 1.84 11.64 -0.20
C TYR A 70 2.50 10.80 0.88
N GLU A 71 2.00 10.85 2.12
CA GLU A 71 2.49 10.01 3.21
C GLU A 71 2.30 8.54 2.85
N ALA A 72 1.11 8.12 2.40
CA ALA A 72 0.84 6.75 1.97
C ALA A 72 1.75 6.28 0.81
N LEU A 73 2.10 7.16 -0.13
CA LEU A 73 2.98 6.87 -1.28
C LEU A 73 4.46 6.91 -0.91
N LYS A 74 4.89 7.78 0.01
CA LYS A 74 6.25 7.81 0.59
C LYS A 74 6.60 6.42 1.16
N LEU A 75 5.62 5.73 1.72
CA LEU A 75 5.79 4.36 2.23
C LEU A 75 6.07 3.33 1.16
N THR A 76 5.64 3.54 -0.08
CA THR A 76 5.86 2.57 -1.16
C THR A 76 7.30 2.54 -1.67
N GLY A 77 8.18 3.41 -1.15
CA GLY A 77 9.58 3.49 -1.57
C GLY A 77 9.78 4.04 -2.99
N LYS A 78 8.73 4.64 -3.57
CA LYS A 78 8.80 5.34 -4.85
C LYS A 78 9.43 6.73 -4.68
N GLU A 79 10.17 7.18 -5.68
CA GLU A 79 10.81 8.50 -5.71
C GLU A 79 9.79 9.62 -5.43
N PRO A 80 10.10 10.56 -4.51
CA PRO A 80 9.17 11.62 -4.10
C PRO A 80 8.80 12.58 -5.23
N GLU A 81 9.61 12.66 -6.28
CA GLU A 81 9.40 13.57 -7.42
C GLU A 81 8.21 13.16 -8.32
N LYS A 82 7.86 11.87 -8.36
CA LYS A 82 6.80 11.34 -9.26
C LYS A 82 5.46 11.08 -8.55
N ILE A 83 5.44 11.24 -7.23
CA ILE A 83 4.25 11.08 -6.37
C ILE A 83 3.17 12.16 -6.67
N PRO A 84 3.50 13.45 -6.86
CA PRO A 84 2.51 14.51 -7.06
C PRO A 84 1.78 14.40 -8.40
N THR A 85 2.50 14.04 -9.47
CA THR A 85 1.97 13.94 -10.84
C THR A 85 1.06 12.72 -11.00
N LEU A 86 1.44 11.57 -10.43
CA LEU A 86 0.61 10.37 -10.43
C LEU A 86 -0.67 10.56 -9.59
N TYR A 87 -0.57 11.30 -8.47
CA TYR A 87 -1.71 11.63 -7.61
C TYR A 87 -2.72 12.54 -8.30
N LEU A 88 -2.29 13.65 -8.90
CA LEU A 88 -3.17 14.58 -9.62
C LEU A 88 -3.88 13.89 -10.80
N ALA A 89 -3.14 13.08 -11.56
CA ALA A 89 -3.69 12.34 -12.69
C ALA A 89 -4.76 11.32 -12.26
N PHE A 90 -4.58 10.61 -11.15
CA PHE A 90 -5.48 9.52 -10.77
C PHE A 90 -6.61 9.95 -9.81
N CYS A 91 -6.39 10.99 -9.02
CA CYS A 91 -7.34 11.44 -8.00
C CYS A 91 -8.28 12.54 -8.51
N TRP A 92 -7.90 13.31 -9.53
CA TRP A 92 -8.75 14.38 -10.07
C TRP A 92 -9.22 14.12 -11.50
N VAL A 93 -8.34 13.71 -12.42
CA VAL A 93 -8.75 13.45 -13.83
C VAL A 93 -9.75 12.30 -13.91
N LEU A 94 -9.61 11.27 -13.07
CA LEU A 94 -10.48 10.10 -13.07
C LEU A 94 -11.91 10.40 -12.58
N PRO A 95 -12.14 11.02 -11.41
CA PRO A 95 -13.51 11.37 -10.98
C PRO A 95 -14.12 12.50 -11.80
N ILE A 96 -13.34 13.47 -12.30
CA ILE A 96 -13.87 14.49 -13.21
C ILE A 96 -14.33 13.86 -14.52
N ALA A 97 -13.55 12.95 -15.11
CA ALA A 97 -13.96 12.22 -16.30
C ALA A 97 -15.21 11.36 -16.06
N LEU A 98 -15.32 10.69 -14.91
CA LEU A 98 -16.49 9.91 -14.51
C LEU A 98 -17.72 10.79 -14.28
N ALA A 99 -17.57 11.96 -13.66
CA ALA A 99 -18.64 12.92 -13.43
C ALA A 99 -19.14 13.50 -14.77
N LEU A 100 -18.24 13.93 -15.66
CA LEU A 100 -18.58 14.44 -17.00
C LEU A 100 -19.33 13.39 -17.83
N LEU A 101 -18.91 12.13 -17.74
CA LEU A 101 -19.58 10.98 -18.35
C LEU A 101 -20.99 10.78 -17.77
N GLY A 102 -21.15 10.89 -16.45
CA GLY A 102 -22.45 10.77 -15.78
C GLY A 102 -23.44 11.88 -16.15
N ILE A 103 -22.98 13.12 -16.33
CA ILE A 103 -23.84 14.27 -16.73
C ILE A 103 -24.45 13.97 -18.10
N LEU A 104 -23.66 13.38 -19.00
CA LEU A 104 -24.04 13.17 -20.39
C LEU A 104 -24.91 11.92 -20.63
N LEU A 105 -24.90 10.96 -19.69
CA LEU A 105 -25.64 9.69 -19.80
C LEU A 105 -27.09 9.78 -19.32
N LYS A 106 -27.33 10.22 -18.08
CA LYS A 106 -28.63 10.09 -17.40
C LYS A 106 -28.93 11.20 -16.36
N GLY A 107 -28.35 12.40 -16.53
CA GLY A 107 -28.68 13.58 -15.71
C GLY A 107 -27.81 13.81 -14.47
N PRO A 108 -27.97 14.96 -13.79
CA PRO A 108 -27.00 15.50 -12.82
C PRO A 108 -26.87 14.64 -11.56
N PHE A 109 -27.93 13.92 -11.15
CA PHE A 109 -27.88 13.05 -9.97
C PHE A 109 -26.96 11.83 -10.15
N ILE A 110 -26.92 11.24 -11.35
CA ILE A 110 -26.05 10.10 -11.66
C ILE A 110 -24.60 10.55 -11.80
N ALA A 111 -24.37 11.76 -12.32
CA ALA A 111 -23.05 12.39 -12.34
C ALA A 111 -22.46 12.60 -10.95
N LEU A 112 -23.29 13.12 -10.04
CA LEU A 112 -22.90 13.33 -8.65
C LEU A 112 -22.53 12.00 -7.99
N PHE A 113 -23.34 10.97 -8.19
CA PHE A 113 -23.10 9.64 -7.64
C PHE A 113 -21.79 9.02 -8.19
N LEU A 114 -21.57 9.05 -9.51
CA LEU A 114 -20.35 8.53 -10.13
C LEU A 114 -19.09 9.30 -9.71
N GLY A 115 -19.19 10.62 -9.59
CA GLY A 115 -18.09 11.47 -9.11
C GLY A 115 -17.69 11.13 -7.67
N VAL A 116 -18.69 11.00 -6.77
CA VAL A 116 -18.46 10.62 -5.36
C VAL A 116 -17.87 9.21 -5.25
N VAL A 117 -18.41 8.24 -5.99
CA VAL A 117 -17.88 6.86 -6.01
C VAL A 117 -16.47 6.81 -6.59
N GLY A 118 -16.19 7.58 -7.65
CA GLY A 118 -14.86 7.67 -8.26
C GLY A 118 -13.83 8.28 -7.30
N PHE A 119 -14.20 9.32 -6.57
CA PHE A 119 -13.35 9.96 -5.58
C PHE A 119 -13.04 9.02 -4.40
N ILE A 120 -14.08 8.38 -3.84
CA ILE A 120 -13.94 7.41 -2.74
C ILE A 120 -13.14 6.17 -3.18
N GLY A 121 -13.40 5.67 -4.39
CA GLY A 121 -12.73 4.51 -4.96
C GLY A 121 -11.24 4.76 -5.16
N SER A 122 -10.87 5.91 -5.71
CA SER A 122 -9.47 6.33 -5.89
C SER A 122 -8.74 6.38 -4.54
N ARG A 123 -9.34 7.04 -3.53
CA ARG A 123 -8.75 7.13 -2.17
C ARG A 123 -8.57 5.76 -1.52
N ARG A 124 -9.57 4.87 -1.65
CA ARG A 124 -9.50 3.51 -1.08
C ARG A 124 -8.43 2.66 -1.78
N TYR A 125 -8.25 2.81 -3.08
CA TYR A 125 -7.22 2.10 -3.83
C TYR A 125 -5.81 2.47 -3.34
N PHE A 126 -5.49 3.77 -3.25
CA PHE A 126 -4.17 4.22 -2.77
C PHE A 126 -3.88 3.75 -1.34
N ARG A 127 -4.86 3.87 -0.44
CA ARG A 127 -4.70 3.39 0.94
C ARG A 127 -4.50 1.87 1.00
N SER A 128 -5.16 1.11 0.13
CA SER A 128 -4.98 -0.34 0.05
C SER A 128 -3.58 -0.71 -0.45
N VAL A 129 -3.09 -0.04 -1.50
CA VAL A 129 -1.74 -0.26 -2.04
C VAL A 129 -0.68 0.08 -1.01
N ALA A 130 -0.83 1.20 -0.30
CA ALA A 130 0.07 1.59 0.77
C ALA A 130 0.09 0.56 1.91
N LYS A 131 -1.07 0.07 2.35
CA LYS A 131 -1.16 -0.99 3.38
C LYS A 131 -0.44 -2.26 2.97
N VAL A 132 -0.62 -2.72 1.73
CA VAL A 132 0.05 -3.93 1.22
C VAL A 132 1.56 -3.72 1.13
N ALA A 133 2.02 -2.58 0.62
CA ALA A 133 3.45 -2.26 0.54
C ALA A 133 4.08 -2.18 1.94
N CYS A 134 3.37 -1.58 2.89
CA CYS A 134 3.84 -1.42 4.26
C CYS A 134 3.92 -2.75 5.00
N HIS A 135 2.91 -3.62 4.80
CA HIS A 135 2.94 -4.96 5.35
C HIS A 135 4.11 -5.78 4.80
N ARG A 136 4.38 -5.68 3.49
CA ARG A 136 5.56 -6.31 2.87
C ARG A 136 6.86 -5.78 3.45
N GLN A 137 7.00 -4.45 3.58
CA GLN A 137 8.17 -3.84 4.21
C GLN A 137 8.33 -4.26 5.68
N ASN A 138 7.23 -4.52 6.38
CA ASN A 138 7.29 -5.02 7.76
C ASN A 138 7.86 -6.44 7.82
N GLN A 139 7.48 -7.33 6.90
CA GLN A 139 8.08 -8.67 6.80
C GLN A 139 9.56 -8.58 6.41
N GLU A 140 9.90 -7.73 5.44
CA GLU A 140 11.29 -7.46 5.04
C GLU A 140 12.13 -6.90 6.22
N ALA A 141 11.52 -6.10 7.10
CA ALA A 141 12.20 -5.59 8.30
C ALA A 141 12.52 -6.68 9.33
N ILE A 142 11.72 -7.75 9.41
CA ILE A 142 12.02 -8.91 10.28
C ILE A 142 13.28 -9.62 9.79
N GLU A 143 13.38 -9.88 8.48
CA GLU A 143 14.56 -10.49 7.86
C GLU A 143 15.82 -9.64 8.04
N PHE A 144 15.68 -8.32 7.86
CA PHE A 144 16.77 -7.38 8.13
C PHE A 144 17.21 -7.41 9.60
N ALA A 145 16.27 -7.43 10.54
CA ALA A 145 16.55 -7.49 11.97
C ALA A 145 17.30 -8.78 12.36
N GLN A 146 16.93 -9.92 11.77
CA GLN A 146 17.62 -11.19 11.99
C GLN A 146 19.09 -11.13 11.55
N LEU A 147 19.34 -10.66 10.33
CA LEU A 147 20.71 -10.49 9.82
C LEU A 147 21.49 -9.49 10.69
N LEU A 148 20.85 -8.42 11.14
CA LEU A 148 21.49 -7.44 12.01
C LEU A 148 21.86 -8.03 13.37
N SER A 149 20.98 -8.83 14.00
CA SER A 149 21.26 -9.51 15.28
C SER A 149 22.47 -10.43 15.16
N MET A 150 22.50 -11.28 14.13
CA MET A 150 23.61 -12.20 13.89
C MET A 150 24.95 -11.48 13.72
N LEU A 151 24.96 -10.32 13.06
CA LEU A 151 26.17 -9.50 12.90
C LEU A 151 26.59 -8.83 14.21
N LEU A 152 25.64 -8.41 15.05
CA LEU A 152 25.92 -7.81 16.36
C LEU A 152 26.44 -8.85 17.35
N GLU A 153 25.90 -10.08 17.34
CA GLU A 153 26.40 -11.23 18.12
C GLU A 153 27.83 -11.60 17.72
N ALA A 154 28.17 -11.47 16.44
CA ALA A 154 29.54 -11.63 15.94
C ALA A 154 30.50 -10.52 16.38
N GLY A 155 30.02 -9.52 17.14
CA GLY A 155 30.83 -8.45 17.72
C GLY A 155 31.06 -7.25 16.79
N LEU A 156 30.31 -7.11 15.70
CA LEU A 156 30.39 -5.91 14.87
C LEU A 156 29.80 -4.71 15.62
N SER A 157 30.38 -3.53 15.42
CA SER A 157 29.74 -2.28 15.87
C SER A 157 28.43 -2.06 15.12
N ILE A 158 27.47 -1.37 15.75
CA ILE A 158 26.13 -1.13 15.18
C ILE A 158 26.20 -0.51 13.78
N GLU A 159 27.07 0.48 13.59
CA GLU A 159 27.22 1.17 12.30
C GLU A 159 27.77 0.25 11.21
N ARG A 160 28.73 -0.62 11.56
CA ARG A 160 29.31 -1.59 10.63
C ARG A 160 28.33 -2.72 10.34
N ALA A 161 27.67 -3.25 11.36
CA ALA A 161 26.65 -4.28 11.25
C ALA A 161 25.50 -3.80 10.36
N PHE A 162 25.02 -2.58 10.56
CA PHE A 162 23.95 -1.98 9.75
C PHE A 162 24.37 -1.83 8.28
N ARG A 163 25.58 -1.32 8.01
CA ARG A 163 26.11 -1.16 6.66
C ARG A 163 26.22 -2.51 5.93
N VAL A 164 26.77 -3.52 6.60
CA VAL A 164 26.92 -4.88 6.05
C VAL A 164 25.54 -5.51 5.82
N ALA A 165 24.65 -5.44 6.82
CA ALA A 165 23.28 -5.94 6.71
C ALA A 165 22.54 -5.28 5.54
N ALA A 166 22.65 -3.97 5.37
CA ALA A 166 22.00 -3.23 4.28
C ALA A 166 22.46 -3.67 2.88
N VAL A 167 23.74 -4.04 2.73
CA VAL A 167 24.28 -4.54 1.45
C VAL A 167 23.88 -6.00 1.21
N GLN A 168 24.00 -6.85 2.23
CA GLN A 168 23.77 -8.29 2.10
C GLN A 168 22.29 -8.66 1.98
N SER A 169 21.41 -7.89 2.62
CA SER A 169 19.97 -8.12 2.59
C SER A 169 19.28 -7.60 1.32
N ARG A 170 19.93 -6.78 0.49
CA ARG A 170 19.36 -6.18 -0.74
C ARG A 170 18.47 -7.10 -1.59
N PRO A 171 18.87 -8.35 -1.92
CA PRO A 171 18.03 -9.25 -2.71
C PRO A 171 16.74 -9.69 -1.97
N MET A 172 16.76 -9.73 -0.64
CA MET A 172 15.65 -10.19 0.20
C MET A 172 14.68 -9.06 0.58
N ILE A 173 15.15 -7.80 0.64
CA ILE A 173 14.36 -6.67 1.18
C ILE A 173 14.12 -5.52 0.18
N PRO A 174 13.66 -5.79 -1.06
CA PRO A 174 13.62 -4.78 -2.14
C PRO A 174 12.77 -3.54 -1.81
N GLY A 175 11.78 -3.64 -0.93
CA GLY A 175 10.97 -2.50 -0.47
C GLY A 175 11.68 -1.64 0.57
N LEU A 176 12.56 -2.22 1.39
CA LEU A 176 13.29 -1.53 2.45
C LEU A 176 14.63 -0.93 1.99
N VAL A 177 15.24 -1.44 0.91
CA VAL A 177 16.56 -1.02 0.41
C VAL A 177 16.69 0.51 0.30
N HIS A 178 15.70 1.20 -0.26
CA HIS A 178 15.79 2.66 -0.46
C HIS A 178 15.92 3.43 0.87
N ARG A 179 15.27 2.94 1.94
CA ARG A 179 15.37 3.53 3.29
C ARG A 179 16.75 3.28 3.89
N LEU A 180 17.27 2.06 3.76
CA LEU A 180 18.60 1.71 4.25
C LEU A 180 19.71 2.45 3.49
N ASP A 181 19.55 2.65 2.18
CA ASP A 181 20.47 3.46 1.38
C ASP A 181 20.44 4.93 1.82
N ARG A 182 19.25 5.46 2.16
CA ARG A 182 19.14 6.81 2.75
C ARG A 182 19.86 6.90 4.09
N PHE A 183 19.70 5.91 4.97
CA PHE A 183 20.44 5.85 6.23
C PHE A 183 21.95 5.85 6.00
N ASN A 184 22.46 4.98 5.13
CA ASN A 184 23.89 4.87 4.87
C ASN A 184 24.47 6.18 4.34
N ARG A 185 23.76 6.88 3.43
CA ARG A 185 24.20 8.21 2.95
C ARG A 185 24.22 9.26 4.06
N LEU A 186 23.24 9.27 4.96
CA LEU A 186 23.21 10.18 6.11
C LEU A 186 24.40 9.90 7.05
N MET A 187 24.66 8.63 7.35
CA MET A 187 25.82 8.24 8.15
C MET A 187 27.15 8.60 7.48
N GLU A 188 27.26 8.46 6.15
CA GLU A 188 28.44 8.88 5.37
C GLU A 188 28.65 10.40 5.36
N SER A 189 27.58 11.18 5.43
CA SER A 189 27.65 12.64 5.55
C SER A 189 28.07 13.12 6.94
N GLY A 190 28.27 12.21 7.90
CA GLY A 190 28.62 12.54 9.28
C GLY A 190 27.43 12.96 10.14
N ALA A 191 26.20 12.60 9.74
CA ALA A 191 25.01 12.87 10.55
C ALA A 191 25.06 12.11 11.87
N GLU A 192 24.44 12.67 12.90
CA GLU A 192 24.31 11.99 14.19
C GLU A 192 23.48 10.71 14.04
N ARG A 193 23.99 9.59 14.56
CA ARG A 193 23.37 8.26 14.50
C ARG A 193 21.90 8.28 14.95
N GLY A 194 21.59 8.99 16.03
CA GLY A 194 20.22 9.09 16.55
C GLY A 194 19.27 9.74 15.55
N VAL A 195 19.70 10.83 14.90
CA VAL A 195 18.93 11.55 13.87
C VAL A 195 18.74 10.68 12.63
N ALA A 196 19.79 9.98 12.19
CA ALA A 196 19.71 9.07 11.05
C ALA A 196 18.74 7.88 11.32
N LEU A 197 18.74 7.33 12.54
CA LEU A 197 17.81 6.28 12.96
C LEU A 197 16.36 6.79 13.04
N ASP A 198 16.15 8.02 13.54
CA ASP A 198 14.84 8.64 13.61
C ASP A 198 14.25 8.87 12.19
N GLU A 199 15.07 9.31 11.22
CA GLU A 199 14.64 9.52 9.83
C GLU A 199 14.19 8.21 9.16
N ILE A 200 14.87 7.08 9.41
CA ILE A 200 14.47 5.80 8.80
C ILE A 200 13.33 5.11 9.54
N GLY A 201 13.21 5.35 10.84
CA GLY A 201 12.08 4.96 11.68
C GLY A 201 10.89 5.92 11.57
N GLU A 202 11.00 6.98 10.76
CA GLU A 202 9.95 7.97 10.59
C GLU A 202 8.70 7.32 9.97
N GLY A 203 7.64 7.23 10.78
CA GLY A 203 6.35 6.65 10.41
C GLY A 203 6.04 5.33 11.12
N LYS A 204 4.92 5.30 11.85
CA LYS A 204 4.45 4.09 12.57
C LYS A 204 3.88 3.00 11.65
N GLN A 205 3.90 3.20 10.33
CA GLN A 205 3.26 2.23 9.43
C GLN A 205 4.08 0.94 9.29
N ILE A 206 5.39 0.95 9.58
CA ILE A 206 6.25 -0.25 9.61
C ILE A 206 6.67 -0.53 11.07
N PRO A 207 5.84 -1.22 11.87
CA PRO A 207 6.07 -1.42 13.30
C PRO A 207 7.45 -2.00 13.64
N VAL A 208 7.89 -3.02 12.92
CA VAL A 208 9.15 -3.72 13.22
C VAL A 208 10.36 -2.81 13.02
N LEU A 209 10.39 -2.06 11.90
CA LEU A 209 11.48 -1.12 11.63
C LEU A 209 11.50 0.03 12.65
N HIS A 210 10.34 0.56 13.01
CA HIS A 210 10.22 1.62 14.02
C HIS A 210 10.64 1.14 15.42
N SER A 211 10.26 -0.07 15.82
CA SER A 211 10.73 -0.66 17.09
C SER A 211 12.23 -0.94 17.06
N LEU A 212 12.75 -1.49 15.95
CA LEU A 212 14.17 -1.76 15.77
C LEU A 212 15.02 -0.47 15.89
N THR A 213 14.63 0.60 15.21
CA THR A 213 15.35 1.90 15.26
C THR A 213 15.37 2.49 16.66
N ARG A 214 14.28 2.36 17.41
CA ARG A 214 14.23 2.78 18.82
C ARG A 214 15.16 1.94 19.70
N LEU A 215 15.17 0.61 19.53
CA LEU A 215 16.09 -0.27 20.26
C LEU A 215 17.55 0.07 19.95
N LEU A 216 17.88 0.29 18.67
CA LEU A 216 19.23 0.68 18.25
C LEU A 216 19.64 2.06 18.78
N LYS A 217 18.70 3.00 18.92
CA LYS A 217 18.94 4.33 19.49
C LYS A 217 19.19 4.27 20.99
N GLN A 218 18.43 3.44 21.70
CA GLN A 218 18.60 3.17 23.14
C GLN A 218 19.88 2.35 23.41
N GLY A 219 20.30 1.56 22.42
CA GLY A 219 21.50 0.76 22.45
C GLY A 219 22.80 1.57 22.54
N GLY A 220 23.59 1.28 23.58
CA GLY A 220 24.94 1.79 23.76
C GLY A 220 25.93 1.29 22.69
N ALA A 221 27.19 1.69 22.80
CA ALA A 221 28.25 1.33 21.84
C ALA A 221 28.59 -0.18 21.80
N LEU A 222 28.14 -0.96 22.78
CA LEU A 222 28.40 -2.41 22.90
C LEU A 222 27.20 -3.21 22.40
N GLY A 223 27.37 -3.91 21.26
CA GLY A 223 26.29 -4.57 20.51
C GLY A 223 25.67 -5.81 21.16
N GLY A 224 26.40 -6.52 22.03
CA GLY A 224 25.97 -7.82 22.56
C GLY A 224 24.78 -7.79 23.52
N ALA A 225 24.50 -6.68 24.21
CA ALA A 225 23.31 -6.55 25.04
C ALA A 225 22.05 -6.19 24.22
N ILE A 226 22.23 -5.71 22.98
CA ILE A 226 21.14 -5.24 22.12
C ILE A 226 20.62 -6.38 21.24
N SER A 227 21.46 -7.36 20.88
CA SER A 227 21.04 -8.52 20.08
C SER A 227 19.89 -9.29 20.73
N GLU A 228 19.94 -9.55 22.05
CA GLU A 228 18.84 -10.22 22.76
C GLU A 228 17.51 -9.44 22.67
N SER A 229 17.57 -8.11 22.75
CA SER A 229 16.38 -7.26 22.56
C SER A 229 15.85 -7.30 21.12
N ILE A 230 16.75 -7.42 20.13
CA ILE A 230 16.37 -7.58 18.73
C ILE A 230 15.75 -8.96 18.49
N GLU A 231 16.27 -10.03 19.09
CA GLU A 231 15.69 -11.37 19.03
C GLU A 231 14.28 -11.41 19.62
N GLN A 232 14.08 -10.79 20.78
CA GLN A 232 12.74 -10.65 21.38
C GLN A 232 11.77 -9.91 20.45
N LEU A 233 12.22 -8.80 19.83
CA LEU A 233 11.43 -8.07 18.84
C LEU A 233 11.08 -8.95 17.62
N ILE A 234 12.02 -9.77 17.13
CA ILE A 234 11.80 -10.69 16.01
C ILE A 234 10.74 -11.72 16.38
N LEU A 235 10.84 -12.32 17.57
CA LEU A 235 9.88 -13.31 18.07
C LEU A 235 8.47 -12.70 18.19
N GLU A 236 8.37 -11.50 18.78
CA GLU A 236 7.10 -10.77 18.88
C GLU A 236 6.50 -10.50 17.50
N ALA A 237 7.32 -10.05 16.55
CA ALA A 237 6.88 -9.76 15.18
C ALA A 237 6.39 -11.02 14.44
N GLN A 238 7.08 -12.15 14.61
CA GLN A 238 6.67 -13.44 14.06
C GLN A 238 5.37 -13.93 14.68
N ASP A 239 5.18 -13.74 15.98
CA ASP A 239 3.95 -14.15 16.67
C ASP A 239 2.75 -13.30 16.27
N VAL A 240 2.95 -12.00 16.01
CA VAL A 240 1.92 -11.15 15.40
C VAL A 240 1.49 -11.69 14.03
N GLU A 241 2.45 -12.09 13.18
CA GLU A 241 2.12 -12.63 11.86
C GLU A 241 1.40 -13.99 11.96
N LYS A 242 1.86 -14.88 12.85
CA LYS A 242 1.17 -16.15 13.14
C LYS A 242 -0.26 -15.91 13.63
N SER A 243 -0.45 -14.92 14.50
CA SER A 243 -1.78 -14.55 15.01
C SER A 243 -2.69 -14.08 13.88
N ARG A 244 -2.19 -13.24 12.96
CA ARG A 244 -2.97 -12.79 11.80
C ARG A 244 -3.40 -13.96 10.91
N ILE A 245 -2.48 -14.87 10.61
CA ILE A 245 -2.80 -16.07 9.81
C ILE A 245 -3.88 -16.91 10.53
N LYS A 246 -3.78 -17.09 11.85
CA LYS A 246 -4.80 -17.78 12.64
C LYS A 246 -6.16 -17.09 12.59
N GLU A 247 -6.20 -15.77 12.68
CA GLU A 247 -7.45 -14.99 12.57
C GLU A 247 -8.08 -15.15 11.19
N GLU A 248 -7.29 -15.08 10.12
CA GLU A 248 -7.75 -15.28 8.74
C GLU A 248 -8.34 -16.68 8.55
N VAL A 249 -7.65 -17.71 9.03
CA VAL A 249 -8.13 -19.11 9.00
C VAL A 249 -9.43 -19.26 9.79
N ASN A 250 -9.49 -18.70 11.01
CA ASN A 250 -10.69 -18.78 11.85
C ASN A 250 -11.88 -18.07 11.21
N ARG A 251 -11.66 -16.90 10.59
CA ARG A 251 -12.71 -16.18 9.86
C ARG A 251 -13.24 -16.98 8.67
N VAL A 252 -12.38 -17.69 7.95
CA VAL A 252 -12.81 -18.58 6.86
C VAL A 252 -13.60 -19.76 7.41
N GLY A 253 -13.15 -20.36 8.52
CA GLY A 253 -13.87 -21.44 9.22
C GLY A 253 -15.28 -21.01 9.66
N ALA A 254 -15.41 -19.83 10.28
CA ALA A 254 -16.71 -19.30 10.71
C ALA A 254 -17.68 -19.09 9.53
N LYS A 255 -17.20 -18.63 8.37
CA LYS A 255 -18.03 -18.50 7.16
C LYS A 255 -18.57 -19.83 6.66
N MET A 256 -17.78 -20.91 6.78
CA MET A 256 -18.23 -22.26 6.40
C MET A 256 -19.36 -22.74 7.30
N THR A 257 -19.25 -22.55 8.61
CA THR A 257 -20.32 -22.93 9.55
C THR A 257 -21.62 -22.19 9.28
N VAL A 258 -21.56 -20.88 8.99
CA VAL A 258 -22.75 -20.08 8.66
C VAL A 258 -23.39 -20.57 7.37
N ALA A 259 -22.59 -20.81 6.32
CA ALA A 259 -23.11 -21.36 5.07
C ALA A 259 -23.82 -22.71 5.31
N MET A 260 -23.18 -23.62 6.06
CA MET A 260 -23.78 -24.90 6.43
C MET A 260 -25.11 -24.74 7.17
N MET A 261 -25.19 -23.84 8.15
CA MET A 261 -26.42 -23.57 8.92
C MET A 261 -27.56 -23.07 8.02
N ILE A 262 -27.26 -22.17 7.07
CA ILE A 262 -28.25 -21.64 6.12
C ILE A 262 -28.79 -22.72 5.18
N PHE A 263 -27.99 -23.74 4.81
CA PHE A 263 -28.45 -24.83 3.95
C PHE A 263 -29.11 -25.98 4.71
N MET A 264 -28.59 -26.33 5.89
CA MET A 264 -29.13 -27.44 6.69
C MET A 264 -30.46 -27.11 7.35
N MET A 265 -30.65 -25.87 7.84
CA MET A 265 -31.87 -25.49 8.56
C MET A 265 -33.13 -25.58 7.67
N PRO A 266 -33.16 -25.03 6.43
CA PRO A 266 -34.31 -25.19 5.54
C PRO A 266 -34.54 -26.64 5.11
N ALA A 267 -33.47 -27.40 4.85
CA ALA A 267 -33.58 -28.82 4.51
C ALA A 267 -34.23 -29.62 5.63
N LEU A 268 -33.86 -29.35 6.89
CA LEU A 268 -34.48 -29.96 8.06
C LEU A 268 -35.97 -29.61 8.16
N PHE A 269 -36.35 -28.34 7.95
CA PHE A 269 -37.76 -27.92 7.95
C PHE A 269 -38.60 -28.60 6.86
N ILE A 270 -38.04 -28.81 5.66
CA ILE A 270 -38.74 -29.49 4.57
C ILE A 270 -38.97 -30.97 4.93
N ILE A 271 -37.96 -31.64 5.47
CA ILE A 271 -38.05 -33.07 5.82
C ILE A 271 -39.04 -33.31 6.96
N VAL A 272 -38.99 -32.49 8.02
CA VAL A 272 -39.85 -32.65 9.20
C VAL A 272 -41.25 -32.08 8.97
N GLY A 273 -41.33 -30.89 8.34
CA GLY A 273 -42.59 -30.17 8.11
C GLY A 273 -43.41 -30.70 6.94
N GLY A 274 -42.78 -31.35 5.95
CA GLY A 274 -43.45 -31.94 4.79
C GLY A 274 -44.65 -32.84 5.14
N PRO A 275 -44.47 -33.94 5.90
CA PRO A 275 -45.58 -34.81 6.26
C PRO A 275 -46.61 -34.13 7.17
N ALA A 276 -46.17 -33.26 8.09
CA ALA A 276 -47.07 -32.51 8.97
C ALA A 276 -48.00 -31.58 8.17
N GLY A 277 -47.48 -30.89 7.15
CA GLY A 277 -48.26 -30.05 6.27
C GLY A 277 -49.29 -30.85 5.46
N VAL A 278 -48.90 -31.99 4.90
CA VAL A 278 -49.81 -32.88 4.15
C VAL A 278 -50.96 -33.38 5.05
N ASN A 279 -50.65 -33.77 6.28
CA ASN A 279 -51.65 -34.26 7.24
C ASN A 279 -52.67 -33.17 7.63
N ILE A 280 -52.24 -31.92 7.83
CA ILE A 280 -53.14 -30.81 8.16
C ILE A 280 -54.09 -30.50 7.00
N VAL A 281 -53.58 -30.46 5.77
CA VAL A 281 -54.41 -30.21 4.58
C VAL A 281 -55.48 -31.30 4.40
N GLN A 282 -55.11 -32.57 4.60
CA GLN A 282 -56.08 -33.67 4.58
C GLN A 282 -57.13 -33.56 5.69
N ALA A 283 -56.77 -33.10 6.89
CA ALA A 283 -57.69 -32.96 8.00
C ALA A 283 -58.71 -31.81 7.81
N ILE A 284 -58.34 -30.74 7.11
CA ILE A 284 -59.21 -29.59 6.86
C ILE A 284 -60.16 -29.84 5.67
N THR A 285 -59.75 -30.66 4.70
CA THR A 285 -60.54 -30.92 3.47
C THR A 285 -61.63 -31.97 3.68
N ARG A 286 -61.62 -32.67 4.82
CA ARG A 286 -62.58 -33.73 5.19
C ARG A 286 -63.68 -33.19 6.08
#